data_AF-A0A3B9WYL0-F1
#
_entry.id   AF-A0A3B9WYL0-F1
#
_cell.length_a   1.000
_cell.length_b   1.000
_cell.length_c   1.000
_cell.angle_alpha   90.00
_cell.angle_beta   90.00
_cell.angle_gamma   90.00
#
_symmetry.space_group_name_H-M   'P 1'
#
loop_
_entity.id
_entity.type
_entity.pdbx_description
1 polymer ?
#
loop_
_entity_poly.entity_id
_entity_poly.type
_entity_poly.pdbx_seq_one_letter_code
_entity_poly.pdbx_strand_id
1 'polypeptide(L)'
;AAIAMSTSLYLLSNQTNIFQFYAFYFVFGAFGNAMASTPLFANVGFWFKHNPGLALGLTASGGAIGQGIVPYLAGWAITAHGWQWAYQTMAWVYLVIALPIAFLVRESPQREQARVATHAEERNFPLSEKEVIIWISIAVMFCCNCMSVPIVHLVPMLTDDGRTMEVATSVLLALMLSGGLGRIMGGKLGDVIGALPTYIIMSAGQTASVFWFPYLDGLVSIYLIAVVFGFTYSGVMSSILVCVRMMVSAKFSARAMSMTSFFGWSGMGLGGYFGGLFFDINGDYYWSFAFASLMGVLNLIVLCLFYFRVKGSPISRKYSTA
;
A
#
# COMPACT_ATOMS: atom_id res chain seq x y z
N ALA A 1 2.33 -18.87 -4.46
CA ALA A 1 1.83 -17.95 -3.41
C ALA A 1 1.27 -18.68 -2.19
N ALA A 2 0.07 -19.31 -2.26
CA ALA A 2 -0.57 -19.94 -1.10
C ALA A 2 0.35 -20.92 -0.35
N ILE A 3 0.92 -21.90 -1.08
CA ILE A 3 1.87 -22.87 -0.53
C ILE A 3 3.12 -22.17 0.01
N ALA A 4 3.74 -21.26 -0.76
CA ALA A 4 4.96 -20.58 -0.35
C ALA A 4 4.78 -19.78 0.96
N MET A 5 3.68 -19.03 1.10
CA MET A 5 3.40 -18.24 2.31
C MET A 5 3.14 -19.14 3.52
N SER A 6 2.32 -20.18 3.37
CA SER A 6 2.05 -21.14 4.44
C SER A 6 3.31 -21.90 4.87
N THR A 7 4.11 -22.38 3.92
CA THR A 7 5.37 -23.06 4.21
C THR A 7 6.35 -22.12 4.92
N SER A 8 6.49 -20.87 4.47
CA SER A 8 7.33 -19.88 5.15
C SER A 8 6.89 -19.62 6.59
N LEU A 9 5.59 -19.45 6.84
CA LEU A 9 5.06 -19.27 8.20
C LEU A 9 5.31 -20.51 9.08
N TYR A 10 5.12 -21.71 8.53
CA TYR A 10 5.39 -22.94 9.25
C TYR A 10 6.89 -23.08 9.59
N LEU A 11 7.78 -22.75 8.65
CA LEU A 11 9.23 -22.78 8.87
C LEU A 11 9.68 -21.72 9.89
N LEU A 12 9.05 -20.54 9.91
CA LEU A 12 9.26 -19.55 10.96
C LEU A 12 8.94 -20.13 12.35
N SER A 13 7.89 -20.95 12.51
CA SER A 13 7.63 -21.54 13.83
C SER A 13 8.78 -22.37 14.42
N ASN A 14 9.73 -22.81 13.59
CA ASN A 14 10.89 -23.61 13.96
C ASN A 14 12.23 -22.88 13.77
N GLN A 15 12.24 -21.55 13.62
CA GLN A 15 13.49 -20.83 13.38
C GLN A 15 14.44 -20.88 14.59
N THR A 16 15.74 -21.04 14.33
CA THR A 16 16.78 -21.10 15.38
C THR A 16 17.78 -19.95 15.31
N ASN A 17 17.83 -19.21 14.19
CA ASN A 17 18.67 -18.02 14.08
C ASN A 17 17.97 -16.89 13.29
N ILE A 18 18.55 -15.69 13.38
CA ILE A 18 18.02 -14.48 12.73
C ILE A 18 18.15 -14.48 11.20
N PHE A 19 19.17 -15.13 10.63
CA PHE A 19 19.29 -15.30 9.18
C PHE A 19 18.19 -16.20 8.61
N GLN A 20 17.76 -17.25 9.32
CA GLN A 20 16.61 -18.07 8.95
C GLN A 20 15.33 -17.23 8.97
N PHE A 21 15.15 -16.41 10.00
CA PHE A 21 14.03 -15.47 10.08
C PHE A 21 13.98 -14.55 8.85
N TYR A 22 15.11 -13.90 8.49
CA TYR A 22 15.20 -13.06 7.30
C TYR A 22 14.95 -13.84 6.01
N ALA A 23 15.53 -15.03 5.87
CA ALA A 23 15.35 -15.87 4.69
C ALA A 23 13.89 -16.30 4.50
N PHE A 24 13.20 -16.71 5.56
CA PHE A 24 11.81 -17.14 5.47
C PHE A 24 10.85 -15.98 5.19
N TYR A 25 11.08 -14.80 5.78
CA TYR A 25 10.33 -13.60 5.42
C TYR A 25 10.62 -13.13 3.99
N PHE A 26 11.84 -13.30 3.49
CA PHE A 26 12.15 -13.07 2.08
C PHE A 26 11.35 -14.02 1.17
N VAL A 27 11.31 -15.31 1.47
CA VAL A 27 10.52 -16.29 0.70
C VAL A 27 9.02 -15.97 0.77
N PHE A 28 8.52 -15.59 1.95
CA PHE A 28 7.13 -15.18 2.16
C PHE A 28 6.77 -13.96 1.31
N GLY A 29 7.65 -12.95 1.27
CA GLY A 29 7.45 -11.75 0.47
C GLY A 29 7.57 -12.02 -1.04
N ALA A 30 8.68 -12.62 -1.48
CA ALA A 30 9.04 -12.76 -2.89
C ALA A 30 8.21 -13.82 -3.62
N PHE A 31 8.07 -15.03 -3.07
CA PHE A 31 7.34 -16.14 -3.71
C PHE A 31 5.89 -16.28 -3.21
N GLY A 32 5.57 -15.56 -2.13
CA GLY A 32 4.24 -15.47 -1.58
C GLY A 32 3.48 -14.24 -2.05
N ASN A 33 3.70 -13.14 -1.32
CA ASN A 33 2.96 -11.91 -1.46
C ASN A 33 3.10 -11.29 -2.87
N ALA A 34 4.31 -11.19 -3.42
CA ALA A 34 4.54 -10.58 -4.73
C ALA A 34 3.90 -11.38 -5.87
N MET A 35 3.98 -12.72 -5.82
CA MET A 35 3.36 -13.60 -6.82
C MET A 35 1.82 -13.53 -6.82
N ALA A 36 1.19 -13.28 -5.68
CA ALA A 36 -0.27 -13.19 -5.59
C ALA A 36 -0.79 -11.77 -5.83
N SER A 37 -0.29 -10.80 -5.07
CA SER A 37 -0.90 -9.47 -4.98
C SER A 37 -0.93 -8.75 -6.32
N THR A 38 0.19 -8.70 -7.05
CA THR A 38 0.27 -7.93 -8.28
C THR A 38 -0.61 -8.48 -9.41
N PRO A 39 -0.56 -9.78 -9.76
CA PRO A 39 -1.42 -10.33 -10.80
C PRO A 39 -2.91 -10.21 -10.45
N LEU A 40 -3.27 -10.34 -9.16
CA LEU A 40 -4.65 -10.21 -8.69
C LEU A 40 -5.18 -8.78 -8.85
N PHE A 41 -4.42 -7.76 -8.43
CA PHE A 41 -4.83 -6.37 -8.64
C PHE A 41 -4.96 -6.02 -10.12
N ALA A 42 -3.99 -6.41 -10.94
CA ALA A 42 -4.07 -6.23 -12.38
C ALA A 42 -5.28 -6.97 -12.97
N ASN A 43 -5.65 -8.14 -12.44
CA ASN A 43 -6.81 -8.88 -12.91
C ASN A 43 -8.13 -8.18 -12.59
N VAL A 44 -8.30 -7.76 -11.33
CA VAL A 44 -9.49 -7.04 -10.87
C VAL A 44 -9.69 -5.73 -11.63
N GLY A 45 -8.62 -4.97 -11.85
CA GLY A 45 -8.69 -3.68 -12.54
C GLY A 45 -9.16 -3.76 -14.00
N PHE A 46 -9.14 -4.95 -14.61
CA PHE A 46 -9.63 -5.20 -15.97
C PHE A 46 -10.89 -6.07 -16.02
N TRP A 47 -11.33 -6.64 -14.89
CA TRP A 47 -12.58 -7.40 -14.82
C TRP A 47 -13.81 -6.49 -14.92
N PHE A 48 -13.74 -5.32 -14.27
CA PHE A 48 -14.84 -4.36 -14.23
C PHE A 48 -14.62 -3.23 -15.24
N LYS A 49 -15.60 -3.01 -16.12
CA LYS A 49 -15.60 -1.90 -17.08
C LYS A 49 -16.07 -0.58 -16.44
N HIS A 50 -17.06 -0.66 -15.55
CA HIS A 50 -17.59 0.48 -14.82
C HIS A 50 -17.05 0.48 -13.39
N ASN A 51 -16.55 1.63 -12.94
CA ASN A 51 -15.93 1.82 -11.62
C ASN A 51 -14.76 0.86 -11.31
N PRO A 52 -13.73 0.74 -12.18
CA PRO A 52 -12.57 -0.12 -11.92
C PRO A 52 -11.80 0.31 -10.66
N GLY A 53 -11.80 1.60 -10.32
CA GLY A 53 -11.21 2.13 -9.11
C GLY A 53 -11.91 1.64 -7.85
N LEU A 54 -13.24 1.64 -7.80
CA LEU A 54 -14.02 1.05 -6.70
C LEU A 54 -13.70 -0.44 -6.52
N ALA A 55 -13.63 -1.20 -7.62
CA ALA A 55 -13.30 -2.63 -7.56
C ALA A 55 -11.89 -2.88 -7.00
N LEU A 56 -10.91 -2.09 -7.44
CA LEU A 56 -9.54 -2.12 -6.90
C LEU A 56 -9.51 -1.70 -5.42
N GLY A 57 -10.25 -0.64 -5.06
CA GLY A 57 -10.36 -0.15 -3.69
C GLY A 57 -10.98 -1.18 -2.74
N LEU A 58 -12.03 -1.87 -3.16
CA LEU A 58 -12.67 -2.94 -2.40
C LEU A 58 -11.76 -4.17 -2.26
N THR A 59 -11.05 -4.54 -3.31
CA THR A 59 -10.08 -5.64 -3.24
C THR A 59 -8.92 -5.28 -2.31
N ALA A 60 -8.44 -4.04 -2.41
CA ALA A 60 -7.36 -3.58 -1.58
C ALA A 60 -7.80 -3.39 -0.13
N SER A 61 -9.04 -3.01 0.17
CA SER A 61 -9.52 -2.81 1.56
C SER A 61 -9.38 -4.05 2.44
N GLY A 62 -9.48 -5.26 1.87
CA GLY A 62 -9.20 -6.51 2.57
C GLY A 62 -7.78 -6.55 3.18
N GLY A 63 -6.80 -5.94 2.51
CA GLY A 63 -5.44 -5.80 3.04
C GLY A 63 -5.34 -4.87 4.25
N ALA A 64 -6.07 -3.75 4.25
CA ALA A 64 -6.08 -2.81 5.39
C ALA A 64 -6.80 -3.40 6.61
N ILE A 65 -7.95 -4.04 6.38
CA ILE A 65 -8.69 -4.74 7.45
C ILE A 65 -7.83 -5.89 8.01
N GLY A 66 -7.16 -6.65 7.14
CA GLY A 66 -6.23 -7.71 7.56
C GLY A 66 -5.06 -7.18 8.40
N GLN A 67 -4.50 -6.02 8.07
CA GLN A 67 -3.45 -5.36 8.85
C GLN A 67 -3.89 -4.97 10.27
N GLY A 68 -5.19 -4.72 10.50
CA GLY A 68 -5.72 -4.49 11.85
C GLY A 68 -6.04 -5.78 12.61
N ILE A 69 -6.75 -6.70 11.96
CA ILE A 69 -7.27 -7.91 12.63
C ILE A 69 -6.17 -8.94 12.91
N VAL A 70 -5.26 -9.17 11.95
CA VAL A 70 -4.27 -10.26 12.06
C VAL A 70 -3.29 -10.03 13.23
N PRO A 71 -2.71 -8.83 13.44
CA PRO A 71 -1.85 -8.60 14.60
C PRO A 71 -2.56 -8.77 15.94
N TYR A 72 -3.84 -8.38 16.02
CA TYR A 72 -4.64 -8.58 17.23
C TYR A 72 -4.83 -10.07 17.56
N LEU A 73 -5.23 -10.87 16.56
CA LEU A 73 -5.38 -12.33 16.73
C LEU A 73 -4.03 -13.00 17.00
N ALA A 74 -2.95 -12.55 16.35
CA ALA A 74 -1.60 -13.05 16.58
C ALA A 74 -1.12 -12.74 18.01
N GLY A 75 -1.35 -11.52 18.50
CA GLY A 75 -1.01 -11.13 19.88
C GLY A 75 -1.70 -12.02 20.91
N TRP A 76 -3.02 -12.22 20.76
CA TRP A 76 -3.77 -13.15 21.62
C TRP A 76 -3.21 -14.58 21.57
N ALA A 77 -2.92 -15.10 20.39
CA ALA A 77 -2.33 -16.43 20.21
C ALA A 77 -0.94 -16.55 20.85
N ILE A 78 -0.11 -15.51 20.74
CA ILE A 78 1.22 -15.44 21.35
C ILE A 78 1.11 -15.46 22.87
N THR A 79 0.21 -14.69 23.47
CA THR A 79 0.04 -14.64 24.93
C THR A 79 -0.49 -15.97 25.49
N ALA A 80 -1.40 -16.64 24.77
CA ALA A 80 -2.01 -17.88 25.23
C ALA A 80 -1.12 -19.12 25.03
N HIS A 81 -0.42 -19.22 23.90
CA HIS A 81 0.23 -20.46 23.45
C HIS A 81 1.67 -20.27 22.94
N GLY A 82 2.21 -19.05 22.97
CA GLY A 82 3.54 -18.73 22.46
C GLY A 82 3.58 -18.46 20.95
N TRP A 83 4.70 -17.89 20.51
CA TRP A 83 4.87 -17.41 19.14
C TRP A 83 5.01 -18.54 18.11
N GLN A 84 5.58 -19.70 18.49
CA GLN A 84 5.69 -20.85 17.61
C GLN A 84 4.30 -21.33 17.18
N TRP A 85 3.41 -21.50 18.16
CA TRP A 85 2.04 -21.94 17.93
C TRP A 85 1.25 -20.92 17.11
N ALA A 86 1.46 -19.62 17.35
CA ALA A 86 0.86 -18.56 16.55
C ALA A 86 1.25 -18.67 15.05
N TYR A 87 2.54 -18.83 14.74
CA TYR A 87 2.99 -19.02 13.35
C TYR A 87 2.41 -20.29 12.70
N GLN A 88 2.37 -21.42 13.43
CA GLN A 88 1.79 -22.66 12.90
C GLN A 88 0.31 -22.52 12.59
N THR A 89 -0.45 -21.91 13.49
CA THR A 89 -1.87 -21.67 13.31
C THR A 89 -2.11 -20.74 12.12
N MET A 90 -1.35 -19.65 12.01
CA MET A 90 -1.41 -18.75 10.85
C MET A 90 -1.08 -19.47 9.53
N ALA A 91 -0.08 -20.37 9.52
CA ALA A 91 0.28 -21.15 8.34
C ALA A 91 -0.88 -22.01 7.85
N TRP A 92 -1.54 -22.74 8.77
CA TRP A 92 -2.68 -23.61 8.46
C TRP A 92 -3.91 -22.82 8.03
N VAL A 93 -4.28 -21.77 8.77
CA VAL A 93 -5.41 -20.91 8.42
C VAL A 93 -5.21 -20.29 7.03
N TYR A 94 -4.00 -19.78 6.76
CA TYR A 94 -3.68 -19.22 5.45
C TYR A 94 -3.77 -20.28 4.34
N LEU A 95 -3.30 -21.51 4.58
CA LEU A 95 -3.35 -22.58 3.58
C LEU A 95 -4.80 -22.97 3.26
N VAL A 96 -5.60 -23.20 4.30
CA VAL A 96 -7.00 -23.65 4.19
C VAL A 96 -7.88 -22.60 3.50
N ILE A 97 -7.59 -21.32 3.68
CA ILE A 97 -8.35 -20.24 3.02
C ILE A 97 -7.81 -19.93 1.64
N ALA A 98 -6.49 -19.71 1.50
CA ALA A 98 -5.90 -19.22 0.26
C ALA A 98 -5.87 -20.29 -0.84
N LEU A 99 -5.68 -21.57 -0.50
CA LEU A 99 -5.56 -22.64 -1.50
C LEU A 99 -6.89 -22.89 -2.25
N PRO A 100 -8.05 -23.06 -1.58
CA PRO A 100 -9.32 -23.19 -2.30
C PRO A 100 -9.67 -21.95 -3.12
N ILE A 101 -9.43 -20.75 -2.56
CA ILE A 101 -9.70 -19.49 -3.27
C ILE A 101 -8.83 -19.37 -4.52
N ALA A 102 -7.59 -19.87 -4.50
CA ALA A 102 -6.71 -19.84 -5.66
C ALA A 102 -7.30 -20.58 -6.87
N PHE A 103 -8.07 -21.66 -6.66
CA PHE A 103 -8.77 -22.38 -7.74
C PHE A 103 -9.98 -21.63 -8.31
N LEU A 104 -10.48 -20.61 -7.60
CA LEU A 104 -11.59 -19.76 -8.06
C LEU A 104 -11.12 -18.55 -8.87
N VAL A 105 -9.83 -18.21 -8.81
CA VAL A 105 -9.26 -17.06 -9.54
C VAL A 105 -9.22 -17.38 -11.03
N ARG A 106 -9.91 -16.54 -11.82
CA ARG A 106 -9.91 -16.60 -13.29
C ARG A 106 -9.31 -15.33 -13.86
N GLU A 107 -8.71 -15.40 -15.03
CA GLU A 107 -8.17 -14.22 -15.72
C GLU A 107 -9.29 -13.43 -16.42
N SER A 108 -9.19 -12.10 -16.41
CA SER A 108 -10.22 -11.25 -16.98
C SER A 108 -10.30 -11.42 -18.49
N PRO A 109 -11.52 -11.42 -19.08
CA PRO A 109 -11.68 -11.60 -20.52
C PRO A 109 -10.83 -10.62 -21.34
N GLN A 110 -10.70 -9.38 -20.88
CA GLN A 110 -9.89 -8.34 -21.51
C GLN A 110 -8.40 -8.68 -21.50
N ARG A 111 -7.89 -9.26 -20.40
CA ARG A 111 -6.48 -9.68 -20.32
C ARG A 111 -6.22 -10.95 -21.12
N GLU A 112 -7.16 -11.89 -21.13
CA GLU A 112 -7.09 -13.07 -22.00
C GLU A 112 -7.03 -12.66 -23.47
N GLN A 113 -7.90 -11.74 -23.90
CA GLN A 113 -7.89 -11.17 -25.26
C GLN A 113 -6.57 -10.45 -25.55
N ALA A 114 -6.08 -9.59 -24.64
CA ALA A 114 -4.84 -8.85 -24.82
C ALA A 114 -3.59 -9.76 -24.86
N ARG A 115 -3.62 -10.94 -24.22
CA ARG A 115 -2.54 -11.93 -24.29
C ARG A 115 -2.43 -12.56 -25.68
N VAL A 116 -3.56 -12.87 -26.30
CA VAL A 116 -3.64 -13.54 -27.62
C VAL A 116 -3.59 -12.54 -28.77
N ALA A 117 -3.89 -11.26 -28.51
CA ALA A 117 -3.84 -10.20 -29.50
C ALA A 117 -2.42 -10.05 -30.10
N THR A 118 -2.37 -10.08 -31.43
CA THR A 118 -1.17 -9.87 -32.25
C THR A 118 -0.91 -8.39 -32.54
N HIS A 119 -1.95 -7.56 -32.50
CA HIS A 119 -1.86 -6.11 -32.70
C HIS A 119 -1.61 -5.35 -31.40
N ALA A 120 -0.97 -4.19 -31.50
CA ALA A 120 -0.78 -3.29 -30.37
C ALA A 120 -2.15 -2.78 -29.88
N GLU A 121 -2.38 -2.85 -28.56
CA GLU A 121 -3.61 -2.38 -27.95
C GLU A 121 -3.71 -0.85 -28.13
N GLU A 122 -4.80 -0.36 -28.74
CA GLU A 122 -5.01 1.08 -28.90
C GLU A 122 -5.19 1.73 -27.52
N ARG A 123 -4.31 2.67 -27.19
CA ARG A 123 -4.27 3.31 -25.88
C ARG A 123 -4.59 4.80 -25.98
N ASN A 124 -5.68 5.18 -25.32
CA ASN A 124 -6.13 6.56 -25.20
C ASN A 124 -5.48 7.27 -24.00
N PHE A 125 -4.14 7.29 -23.94
CA PHE A 125 -3.40 8.05 -22.92
C PHE A 125 -2.21 8.80 -23.54
N PRO A 126 -1.99 10.08 -23.19
CA PRO A 126 -1.12 10.97 -23.96
C PRO A 126 0.40 10.80 -23.75
N LEU A 127 0.84 9.98 -22.79
CA LEU A 127 2.27 9.76 -22.47
C LEU A 127 2.60 8.28 -22.58
N SER A 128 3.80 7.89 -23.02
CA SER A 128 4.18 6.46 -23.14
C SER A 128 4.06 5.68 -21.83
N GLU A 129 3.88 4.36 -21.89
CA GLU A 129 3.79 3.52 -20.69
C GLU A 129 5.07 3.59 -19.83
N LYS A 130 6.24 3.67 -20.48
CA LYS A 130 7.53 3.84 -19.79
C LYS A 130 7.57 5.13 -19.00
N GLU A 131 7.15 6.23 -19.62
CA GLU A 131 7.11 7.54 -18.97
C GLU A 131 6.15 7.55 -17.78
N VAL A 132 4.95 6.96 -17.93
CA VAL A 132 3.97 6.80 -16.84
C VAL A 132 4.57 6.01 -15.67
N ILE A 133 5.23 4.88 -15.94
CA ILE A 133 5.79 4.04 -14.88
C ILE A 133 6.92 4.75 -14.17
N ILE A 134 7.76 5.52 -14.86
CA ILE A 134 8.81 6.32 -14.24
C ILE A 134 8.20 7.33 -13.26
N TRP A 135 7.19 8.10 -13.71
CA TRP A 135 6.50 9.07 -12.86
C TRP A 135 5.87 8.42 -11.63
N ILE A 136 5.09 7.35 -11.83
CA ILE A 136 4.41 6.67 -10.72
C ILE A 136 5.44 6.02 -9.78
N SER A 137 6.50 5.41 -10.29
CA SER A 137 7.51 4.75 -9.45
C SER A 137 8.24 5.74 -8.53
N ILE A 138 8.60 6.91 -9.05
CA ILE A 138 9.24 7.97 -8.26
C ILE A 138 8.26 8.50 -7.20
N ALA A 139 7.01 8.80 -7.59
CA ALA A 139 6.00 9.26 -6.64
C ALA A 139 5.73 8.23 -5.54
N VAL A 140 5.53 6.96 -5.92
CA VAL A 140 5.25 5.86 -4.99
C VAL A 140 6.41 5.64 -4.02
N MET A 141 7.66 5.79 -4.45
CA MET A 141 8.83 5.68 -3.56
C MET A 141 8.78 6.71 -2.42
N PHE A 142 8.58 7.99 -2.76
CA PHE A 142 8.48 9.08 -1.77
C PHE A 142 7.22 8.96 -0.90
N CYS A 143 6.10 8.61 -1.52
CA CYS A 143 4.83 8.38 -0.84
C CYS A 143 4.95 7.28 0.21
N CYS A 144 5.57 6.16 -0.14
CA CYS A 144 5.69 5.01 0.75
C CYS A 144 6.67 5.28 1.89
N ASN A 145 7.73 6.05 1.60
CA ASN A 145 8.64 6.53 2.63
C ASN A 145 7.90 7.40 3.67
N CYS A 146 7.10 8.36 3.21
CA CYS A 146 6.29 9.24 4.05
C CYS A 146 5.35 8.48 5.03
N MET A 147 4.58 7.51 4.56
CA MET A 147 3.64 6.79 5.44
C MET A 147 4.30 5.75 6.35
N SER A 148 5.51 5.29 6.02
CA SER A 148 6.16 4.21 6.78
C SER A 148 6.47 4.60 8.23
N VAL A 149 6.82 5.87 8.47
CA VAL A 149 7.19 6.36 9.81
C VAL A 149 5.99 6.26 10.77
N PRO A 150 4.81 6.86 10.49
CA PRO A 150 3.64 6.65 11.34
C PRO A 150 3.24 5.19 11.45
N ILE A 151 3.35 4.37 10.40
CA ILE A 151 2.90 2.97 10.48
C ILE A 151 3.79 2.13 11.40
N VAL A 152 5.11 2.32 11.34
CA VAL A 152 6.08 1.52 12.10
C VAL A 152 6.29 2.08 13.52
N HIS A 153 6.31 3.40 13.64
CA HIS A 153 6.78 4.07 14.86
C HIS A 153 5.66 4.70 15.71
N LEU A 154 4.40 4.68 15.28
CA LEU A 154 3.29 5.24 16.08
C LEU A 154 3.13 4.56 17.43
N VAL A 155 3.22 3.23 17.50
CA VAL A 155 3.07 2.51 18.78
C VAL A 155 4.23 2.84 19.73
N PRO A 156 5.51 2.69 19.30
CA PRO A 156 6.66 3.14 20.09
C PRO A 156 6.58 4.59 20.56
N MET A 157 6.26 5.53 19.66
CA MET A 157 6.11 6.95 19.97
C MET A 157 5.12 7.19 21.12
N LEU A 158 3.94 6.56 21.05
CA LEU A 158 2.93 6.71 22.09
C LEU A 158 3.36 6.07 23.41
N THR A 159 4.05 4.93 23.38
CA THR A 159 4.54 4.28 24.60
C THR A 159 5.69 5.03 25.25
N ASP A 160 6.57 5.65 24.46
CA ASP A 160 7.69 6.46 24.94
C ASP A 160 7.18 7.78 25.57
N ASP A 161 6.06 8.31 25.08
CA ASP A 161 5.32 9.43 25.69
C ASP A 161 4.54 9.03 26.97
N GLY A 162 4.72 7.80 27.45
CA GLY A 162 4.10 7.31 28.68
C GLY A 162 2.64 6.87 28.54
N ARG A 163 2.12 6.67 27.32
CA ARG A 163 0.79 6.06 27.11
C ARG A 163 0.86 4.55 27.32
N THR A 164 -0.25 3.97 27.74
CA THR A 164 -0.32 2.51 27.92
C THR A 164 -0.29 1.80 26.57
N MET A 165 0.17 0.53 26.58
CA MET A 165 0.22 -0.30 25.38
C MET A 165 -1.18 -0.49 24.75
N GLU A 166 -2.22 -0.58 25.58
CA GLU A 166 -3.61 -0.70 25.13
C GLU A 166 -4.06 0.54 24.36
N VAL A 167 -3.68 1.73 24.83
CA VAL A 167 -3.96 2.99 24.13
C VAL A 167 -3.21 3.03 22.80
N ALA A 168 -1.89 2.79 22.80
CA ALA A 168 -1.08 2.86 21.59
C ALA A 168 -1.57 1.91 20.48
N THR A 169 -1.89 0.67 20.86
CA THR A 169 -2.40 -0.35 19.92
C THR A 169 -3.82 -0.06 19.43
N SER A 170 -4.68 0.53 20.26
CA SER A 170 -6.03 0.92 19.84
C SER A 170 -6.03 2.13 18.89
N VAL A 171 -5.09 3.08 19.04
CA VAL A 171 -4.88 4.13 18.03
C VAL A 171 -4.44 3.52 16.69
N LEU A 172 -3.49 2.59 16.70
CA LEU A 172 -3.05 1.91 15.47
C LEU A 172 -4.20 1.12 14.83
N LEU A 173 -5.04 0.46 15.63
CA LEU A 173 -6.22 -0.23 15.12
C LEU A 173 -7.19 0.74 14.44
N ALA A 174 -7.47 1.90 15.05
CA ALA A 174 -8.33 2.93 14.46
C ALA A 174 -7.78 3.43 13.12
N LEU A 175 -6.46 3.61 13.02
CA LEU A 175 -5.73 3.96 11.80
C LEU A 175 -5.92 2.90 10.70
N MET A 176 -5.78 1.61 11.03
CA MET A 176 -5.93 0.52 10.06
C MET A 176 -7.37 0.35 9.58
N LEU A 177 -8.34 0.45 10.50
CA LEU A 177 -9.77 0.32 10.18
C LEU A 177 -10.26 1.47 9.31
N SER A 178 -9.89 2.73 9.63
CA SER A 178 -10.20 3.87 8.77
C SER A 178 -9.54 3.74 7.40
N GLY A 179 -8.37 3.08 7.33
CA GLY A 179 -7.71 2.73 6.09
C GLY A 179 -8.55 1.85 5.16
N GLY A 180 -9.31 0.90 5.68
CA GLY A 180 -10.26 0.11 4.88
C GLY A 180 -11.25 1.00 4.11
N LEU A 181 -11.85 1.99 4.78
CA LEU A 181 -12.73 2.97 4.15
C LEU A 181 -11.98 3.88 3.18
N GLY A 182 -10.77 4.29 3.55
CA GLY A 182 -9.86 5.06 2.69
C GLY A 182 -9.62 4.38 1.34
N ARG A 183 -9.41 3.06 1.32
CA ARG A 183 -9.20 2.31 0.07
C ARG A 183 -10.44 2.31 -0.83
N ILE A 184 -11.62 2.07 -0.26
CA ILE A 184 -12.88 2.03 -1.00
C ILE A 184 -13.21 3.42 -1.56
N MET A 185 -13.16 4.44 -0.71
CA MET A 185 -13.49 5.81 -1.08
C MET A 185 -12.45 6.40 -2.03
N GLY A 186 -11.16 6.15 -1.82
CA GLY A 186 -10.09 6.55 -2.74
C GLY A 186 -10.22 5.89 -4.11
N GLY A 187 -10.55 4.59 -4.15
CA GLY A 187 -10.86 3.90 -5.38
C GLY A 187 -12.04 4.55 -6.13
N LYS A 188 -13.16 4.79 -5.42
CA LYS A 188 -14.34 5.43 -6.00
C LYS A 188 -14.08 6.85 -6.46
N LEU A 189 -13.33 7.64 -5.69
CA LEU A 189 -12.96 9.00 -6.05
C LEU A 189 -12.13 9.01 -7.33
N GLY A 190 -11.22 8.03 -7.47
CA GLY A 190 -10.45 7.79 -8.70
C GLY A 190 -11.29 7.60 -9.96
N ASP A 191 -12.47 6.97 -9.82
CA ASP A 191 -13.42 6.79 -10.92
C ASP A 191 -14.20 8.07 -11.26
N VAL A 192 -14.41 8.96 -10.28
CA VAL A 192 -15.26 10.16 -10.43
C VAL A 192 -14.48 11.37 -10.93
N ILE A 193 -13.35 11.69 -10.29
CA ILE A 193 -12.55 12.89 -10.61
C ILE A 193 -11.25 12.57 -11.37
N GLY A 194 -10.99 11.28 -11.62
CA GLY A 194 -9.79 10.77 -12.26
C GLY A 194 -8.72 10.29 -11.28
N ALA A 195 -7.88 9.35 -11.72
CA ALA A 195 -6.89 8.69 -10.87
C ALA A 195 -5.82 9.65 -10.34
N LEU A 196 -5.26 10.50 -11.21
CA LEU A 196 -4.16 11.38 -10.82
C LEU A 196 -4.59 12.51 -9.87
N PRO A 197 -5.70 13.24 -10.11
CA PRO A 197 -6.23 14.18 -9.12
C PRO A 197 -6.54 13.53 -7.77
N THR A 198 -7.12 12.33 -7.78
CA THR A 198 -7.39 11.58 -6.55
C THR A 198 -6.11 11.24 -5.80
N TYR A 199 -5.07 10.79 -6.51
CA TYR A 199 -3.77 10.52 -5.90
C TYR A 199 -3.18 11.77 -5.26
N ILE A 200 -3.25 12.93 -5.93
CA ILE A 200 -2.77 14.21 -5.37
C ILE A 200 -3.53 14.57 -4.09
N ILE A 201 -4.87 14.51 -4.10
CA ILE A 201 -5.71 14.87 -2.95
C ILE A 201 -5.43 13.95 -1.75
N MET A 202 -5.41 12.63 -2.00
CA MET A 202 -5.16 11.64 -0.94
C MET A 202 -3.74 11.79 -0.41
N SER A 203 -2.74 12.06 -1.27
CA SER A 203 -1.38 12.31 -0.83
C SER A 203 -1.25 13.62 -0.06
N ALA A 204 -2.02 14.65 -0.39
CA ALA A 204 -1.99 15.92 0.33
C ALA A 204 -2.52 15.72 1.75
N GLY A 205 -3.62 14.97 1.89
CA GLY A 205 -4.14 14.58 3.19
C GLY A 205 -3.17 13.73 4.00
N GLN A 206 -2.49 12.76 3.36
CA GLN A 206 -1.46 11.95 4.01
C GLN A 206 -0.31 12.83 4.52
N THR A 207 0.28 13.66 3.66
CA THR A 207 1.41 14.54 4.01
C THR A 207 1.04 15.52 5.11
N ALA A 208 -0.15 16.13 5.03
CA ALA A 208 -0.64 17.01 6.09
C ALA A 208 -0.81 16.24 7.41
N SER A 209 -1.33 15.02 7.38
CA SER A 209 -1.49 14.25 8.62
C SER A 209 -0.15 13.93 9.27
N VAL A 210 0.86 13.51 8.48
CA VAL A 210 2.22 13.23 8.96
C VAL A 210 2.88 14.46 9.56
N PHE A 211 2.71 15.63 8.96
CA PHE A 211 3.27 16.86 9.49
C PHE A 211 2.70 17.20 10.87
N TRP A 212 1.40 16.98 11.10
CA TRP A 212 0.78 17.35 12.37
C TRP A 212 1.00 16.34 13.51
N PHE A 213 1.30 15.07 13.21
CA PHE A 213 1.47 14.01 14.21
C PHE A 213 2.34 14.37 15.43
N PRO A 214 3.58 14.88 15.28
CA PRO A 214 4.47 15.14 16.42
C PRO A 214 4.07 16.36 17.25
N TYR A 215 3.05 17.12 16.84
CA TYR A 215 2.59 18.33 17.53
C TYR A 215 1.28 18.10 18.30
N LEU A 216 0.79 16.86 18.38
CA LEU A 216 -0.52 16.53 18.96
C LEU A 216 -0.36 15.65 20.20
N ASP A 217 -0.53 16.23 21.39
CA ASP A 217 -0.38 15.51 22.67
C ASP A 217 -1.70 14.91 23.19
N GLY A 218 -2.83 15.50 22.78
CA GLY A 218 -4.15 15.12 23.27
C GLY A 218 -4.59 13.76 22.76
N LEU A 219 -5.17 12.93 23.64
CA LEU A 219 -5.65 11.59 23.27
C LEU A 219 -6.64 11.64 22.10
N VAL A 220 -7.64 12.53 22.19
CA VAL A 220 -8.65 12.71 21.13
C VAL A 220 -8.01 13.17 19.82
N SER A 221 -7.07 14.12 19.88
CA SER A 221 -6.36 14.59 18.68
C SER A 221 -5.53 13.48 18.02
N ILE A 222 -4.88 12.63 18.80
CA ILE A 222 -4.11 11.48 18.31
C ILE A 222 -5.04 10.48 17.59
N TYR A 223 -6.21 10.19 18.16
CA TYR A 223 -7.19 9.35 17.48
C TYR A 223 -7.70 9.97 16.18
N LEU A 224 -8.02 11.27 16.20
CA LEU A 224 -8.53 11.96 15.01
C LEU A 224 -7.48 11.98 13.89
N ILE A 225 -6.23 12.34 14.20
CA ILE A 225 -5.16 12.37 13.19
C ILE A 225 -4.83 10.96 12.69
N ALA A 226 -4.88 9.93 13.56
CA ALA A 226 -4.69 8.54 13.15
C ALA A 226 -5.81 8.07 12.20
N VAL A 227 -7.06 8.44 12.46
CA VAL A 227 -8.18 8.12 11.56
C VAL A 227 -8.02 8.82 10.22
N VAL A 228 -7.67 10.12 10.21
CA VAL A 228 -7.49 10.90 8.98
C VAL A 228 -6.30 10.42 8.17
N PHE A 229 -5.15 10.16 8.83
CA PHE A 229 -4.00 9.55 8.19
C PHE A 229 -4.35 8.19 7.64
N GLY A 230 -5.00 7.34 8.45
CA GLY A 230 -5.48 6.02 8.07
C GLY A 230 -6.27 6.02 6.76
N PHE A 231 -7.27 6.90 6.70
CA PHE A 231 -8.10 7.11 5.52
C PHE A 231 -7.29 7.59 4.30
N THR A 232 -6.45 8.60 4.47
CA THR A 232 -5.73 9.24 3.36
C THR A 232 -4.61 8.35 2.81
N TYR A 233 -3.77 7.74 3.66
CA TYR A 233 -2.68 6.85 3.19
C TYR A 233 -3.23 5.62 2.47
N SER A 234 -4.33 5.07 2.95
CA SER A 234 -4.97 3.94 2.29
C SER A 234 -5.69 4.34 1.00
N GLY A 235 -6.26 5.55 0.94
CA GLY A 235 -6.76 6.12 -0.30
C GLY A 235 -5.67 6.27 -1.35
N VAL A 236 -4.46 6.66 -0.93
CA VAL A 236 -3.29 6.71 -1.81
C VAL A 236 -2.97 5.33 -2.40
N MET A 237 -2.96 4.28 -1.58
CA MET A 237 -2.70 2.90 -2.06
C MET A 237 -3.63 2.50 -3.19
N SER A 238 -4.92 2.81 -3.06
CA SER A 238 -5.88 2.51 -4.11
C SER A 238 -5.65 3.38 -5.34
N SER A 239 -5.39 4.68 -5.14
CA SER A 239 -5.10 5.64 -6.21
C SER A 239 -3.90 5.25 -7.07
N ILE A 240 -2.86 4.64 -6.48
CA ILE A 240 -1.69 4.12 -7.21
C ILE A 240 -2.14 3.01 -8.17
N LEU A 241 -2.93 2.04 -7.69
CA LEU A 241 -3.46 0.96 -8.52
C LEU A 241 -4.38 1.49 -9.63
N VAL A 242 -5.25 2.46 -9.32
CA VAL A 242 -6.12 3.09 -10.31
C VAL A 242 -5.30 3.86 -11.36
N CYS A 243 -4.25 4.58 -10.98
CA CYS A 243 -3.35 5.26 -11.91
C CYS A 243 -2.72 4.27 -12.90
N VAL A 244 -2.13 3.18 -12.40
CA VAL A 244 -1.51 2.18 -13.27
C VAL A 244 -2.55 1.53 -14.18
N ARG A 245 -3.74 1.20 -13.67
CA ARG A 245 -4.83 0.69 -14.50
C ARG A 245 -5.15 1.69 -15.62
N MET A 246 -5.44 2.95 -15.30
CA MET A 246 -5.99 3.89 -16.28
C MET A 246 -4.97 4.36 -17.32
N MET A 247 -3.67 4.27 -17.02
CA MET A 247 -2.61 4.85 -17.86
C MET A 247 -1.80 3.82 -18.66
N VAL A 248 -1.93 2.52 -18.35
CA VAL A 248 -1.17 1.41 -18.95
C VAL A 248 -2.10 0.39 -19.61
N SER A 249 -1.62 -0.27 -20.66
CA SER A 249 -2.35 -1.34 -21.38
C SER A 249 -2.66 -2.56 -20.50
N ALA A 250 -3.66 -3.35 -20.87
CA ALA A 250 -4.04 -4.57 -20.15
C ALA A 250 -2.90 -5.59 -20.14
N LYS A 251 -2.18 -5.68 -21.27
CA LYS A 251 -1.04 -6.58 -21.45
C LYS A 251 0.14 -6.24 -20.54
N PHE A 252 0.38 -4.95 -20.28
CA PHE A 252 1.53 -4.50 -19.50
C PHE A 252 1.21 -4.16 -18.05
N SER A 253 -0.07 -4.04 -17.68
CA SER A 253 -0.51 -3.59 -16.36
C SER A 253 0.10 -4.36 -15.18
N ALA A 254 0.17 -5.70 -15.24
CA ALA A 254 0.76 -6.49 -14.16
C ALA A 254 2.26 -6.18 -13.96
N ARG A 255 3.02 -6.02 -15.06
CA ARG A 255 4.44 -5.64 -14.98
C ARG A 255 4.60 -4.23 -14.43
N ALA A 256 3.78 -3.30 -14.90
CA ALA A 256 3.78 -1.93 -14.42
C ALA A 256 3.47 -1.84 -12.92
N MET A 257 2.44 -2.56 -12.45
CA MET A 257 2.13 -2.65 -11.02
C MET A 257 3.31 -3.24 -10.24
N SER A 258 3.96 -4.31 -10.72
CA SER A 258 5.12 -4.90 -10.05
C SER A 258 6.29 -3.93 -9.94
N MET A 259 6.60 -3.20 -11.01
CA MET A 259 7.66 -2.17 -11.00
C MET A 259 7.34 -1.08 -9.98
N THR A 260 6.12 -0.54 -10.00
CA THR A 260 5.72 0.50 -9.04
C THR A 260 5.71 -0.01 -7.60
N SER A 261 5.27 -1.25 -7.37
CA SER A 261 5.29 -1.88 -6.04
C SER A 261 6.72 -2.10 -5.54
N PHE A 262 7.67 -2.47 -6.40
CA PHE A 262 9.08 -2.61 -6.01
C PHE A 262 9.59 -1.30 -5.39
N PHE A 263 9.43 -0.17 -6.09
CA PHE A 263 9.83 1.13 -5.57
C PHE A 263 9.05 1.54 -4.30
N GLY A 264 7.77 1.17 -4.21
CA GLY A 264 6.97 1.40 -3.00
C GLY A 264 7.46 0.63 -1.78
N TRP A 265 7.75 -0.66 -1.92
CA TRP A 265 8.30 -1.47 -0.83
C TRP A 265 9.72 -1.02 -0.45
N SER A 266 10.54 -0.60 -1.42
CA SER A 266 11.81 0.06 -1.12
C SER A 266 11.61 1.35 -0.31
N GLY A 267 10.62 2.17 -0.67
CA GLY A 267 10.23 3.36 0.09
C GLY A 267 9.81 3.03 1.53
N MET A 268 8.98 2.00 1.73
CA MET A 268 8.58 1.53 3.06
C MET A 268 9.77 1.09 3.92
N GLY A 269 10.67 0.30 3.35
CA GLY A 269 11.86 -0.17 4.06
C GLY A 269 12.80 0.97 4.45
N LEU A 270 13.06 1.89 3.52
CA LEU A 270 13.91 3.05 3.78
C LEU A 270 13.30 3.99 4.83
N GLY A 271 12.02 4.31 4.74
CA GLY A 271 11.39 5.22 5.69
C GLY A 271 11.26 4.64 7.10
N GLY A 272 10.97 3.33 7.23
CA GLY A 272 11.00 2.64 8.52
C GLY A 272 12.38 2.67 9.17
N TYR A 273 13.44 2.42 8.38
CA TYR A 273 14.84 2.50 8.81
C TYR A 273 15.24 3.91 9.22
N PHE A 274 15.03 4.92 8.37
CA PHE A 274 15.38 6.30 8.69
C PHE A 274 14.56 6.85 9.86
N GLY A 275 13.30 6.44 10.01
CA GLY A 275 12.49 6.80 11.17
C GLY A 275 13.07 6.29 12.50
N GLY A 276 13.65 5.09 12.51
CA GLY A 276 14.36 4.56 13.68
C GLY A 276 15.72 5.22 13.89
N LEU A 277 16.49 5.42 12.81
CA LEU A 277 17.81 6.07 12.88
C LEU A 277 17.74 7.48 13.49
N PHE A 278 16.74 8.27 13.09
CA PHE A 278 16.57 9.61 13.67
C PHE A 278 16.16 9.56 15.14
N PHE A 279 15.37 8.56 15.54
CA PHE A 279 15.06 8.33 16.95
C PHE A 279 16.31 7.96 17.76
N ASP A 280 17.14 7.03 17.26
CA ASP A 280 18.35 6.59 17.96
C ASP A 280 19.37 7.72 18.17
N ILE A 281 19.42 8.69 17.25
CA ILE A 281 20.34 9.83 17.33
C ILE A 281 19.80 10.93 18.24
N ASN A 282 18.50 11.22 18.18
CA ASN A 282 17.90 12.38 18.85
C ASN A 282 17.20 12.05 20.17
N GLY A 283 16.77 10.81 20.36
CA GLY A 283 15.94 10.37 21.48
C GLY A 283 14.47 10.83 21.39
N ASP A 284 14.05 11.38 20.24
CA ASP A 284 12.69 11.83 19.97
C ASP A 284 12.25 11.47 18.53
N TYR A 285 10.95 11.56 18.27
CA TYR A 285 10.36 11.28 16.95
C TYR A 285 10.23 12.51 16.05
N TYR A 286 10.63 13.69 16.50
CA TYR A 286 10.41 14.94 15.76
C TYR A 286 11.07 14.88 14.38
N TRP A 287 12.34 14.49 14.33
CA TRP A 287 13.09 14.40 13.07
C TRP A 287 12.63 13.25 12.17
N SER A 288 12.12 12.17 12.76
CA SER A 288 11.51 11.06 12.03
C SER A 288 10.27 11.52 11.26
N PHE A 289 9.38 12.29 11.90
CA PHE A 289 8.18 12.84 11.26
C PHE A 289 8.48 14.02 10.33
N ALA A 290 9.49 14.83 10.62
CA ALA A 290 9.95 15.89 9.73
C ALA A 290 10.49 15.32 8.40
N PHE A 291 11.31 14.26 8.47
CA PHE A 291 11.79 13.54 7.30
C PHE A 291 10.62 12.93 6.50
N ALA A 292 9.69 12.25 7.18
CA ALA A 292 8.51 11.68 6.54
C ALA A 292 7.65 12.73 5.84
N SER A 293 7.48 13.91 6.45
CA SER A 293 6.76 15.04 5.88
C SER A 293 7.46 15.60 4.64
N LEU A 294 8.79 15.73 4.67
CA LEU A 294 9.59 16.14 3.52
C LEU A 294 9.40 15.17 2.34
N MET A 295 9.44 13.86 2.59
CA MET A 295 9.16 12.85 1.56
C MET A 295 7.74 13.00 0.99
N GLY A 296 6.76 13.30 1.84
CA GLY A 296 5.39 13.59 1.41
C GLY A 296 5.28 14.83 0.51
N VAL A 297 6.03 15.89 0.80
CA VAL A 297 6.11 17.10 -0.04
C VAL A 297 6.78 16.80 -1.38
N LEU A 298 7.88 16.04 -1.38
CA LEU A 298 8.53 15.61 -2.62
C LEU A 298 7.59 14.78 -3.50
N ASN A 299 6.81 13.86 -2.90
CA ASN A 299 5.78 13.12 -3.63
C ASN A 299 4.76 14.07 -4.29
N LEU A 300 4.24 15.06 -3.55
CA LEU A 300 3.28 16.02 -4.09
C LEU A 300 3.86 16.83 -5.24
N ILE A 301 5.11 17.27 -5.14
CA ILE A 301 5.81 17.96 -6.23
C ILE A 301 5.86 17.06 -7.47
N VAL A 302 6.27 15.80 -7.32
CA VAL A 302 6.34 14.83 -8.42
C VAL A 302 4.96 14.60 -9.05
N LEU A 303 3.90 14.46 -8.25
CA LEU A 303 2.54 14.27 -8.76
C LEU A 303 1.99 15.51 -9.48
N CYS A 304 2.26 16.71 -8.95
CA CYS A 304 1.88 17.95 -9.60
C CYS A 304 2.61 18.13 -10.93
N LEU A 305 3.91 17.87 -10.98
CA LEU A 305 4.69 17.89 -12.22
C LEU A 305 4.17 16.87 -13.23
N PHE A 306 3.86 15.65 -12.76
CA PHE A 306 3.26 14.62 -13.60
C PHE A 306 1.90 15.06 -14.16
N TYR A 307 1.06 15.69 -13.35
CA TYR A 307 -0.24 16.21 -13.77
C TYR A 307 -0.10 17.30 -14.85
N PHE A 308 0.81 18.25 -14.66
CA PHE A 308 1.08 19.28 -15.67
C PHE A 308 1.68 18.68 -16.95
N ARG A 309 2.54 17.66 -16.82
CA ARG A 309 3.13 16.94 -17.95
C ARG A 309 2.07 16.22 -18.79
N VAL A 310 1.08 15.60 -18.16
CA VAL A 310 -0.06 14.95 -18.83
C VAL A 310 -0.92 16.01 -19.55
N LYS A 311 -1.29 17.11 -18.86
CA LYS A 311 -2.09 18.18 -19.45
C LYS A 311 -1.40 18.90 -20.61
N GLY A 312 -0.09 19.11 -20.49
CA GLY A 312 0.73 19.80 -21.49
C GLY A 312 1.05 18.96 -22.73
N SER A 313 0.69 17.67 -22.77
CA SER A 313 0.96 16.83 -23.94
C SER A 313 0.13 17.30 -25.16
N PRO A 314 0.70 17.35 -26.38
CA PRO A 314 0.01 17.77 -27.60
C PRO A 314 -1.28 16.99 -27.87
N ILE A 315 -1.32 15.72 -27.47
CA ILE A 315 -2.48 14.82 -27.62
C ILE A 315 -3.62 15.26 -26.70
N SER A 316 -3.33 15.74 -25.48
CA SER A 316 -4.32 16.27 -24.54
C SER A 316 -4.96 17.57 -25.05
N ARG A 317 -4.17 18.47 -25.66
CA ARG A 317 -4.69 19.71 -26.25
C ARG A 317 -5.65 19.46 -27.41
N LYS A 318 -5.40 18.42 -28.23
CA LYS A 318 -6.22 18.09 -29.40
C LYS A 318 -7.65 17.63 -29.05
N TYR A 319 -7.85 17.05 -27.86
CA TYR A 319 -9.17 16.64 -27.35
C TYR A 319 -9.87 17.71 -26.50
N SER A 320 -9.17 18.76 -26.06
CA SER A 320 -9.78 19.88 -25.32
C SER A 320 -10.29 21.00 -26.23
N THR A 321 -9.92 20.99 -27.52
CA THR A 321 -10.29 21.99 -28.53
C THR A 321 -11.27 21.45 -29.58
N ALA A 322 -11.84 20.26 -29.37
CA ALA A 322 -12.91 19.66 -30.16
C ALA A 322 -14.13 19.46 -29.27
#